data_AF-A0A7Y8V519-F1
#
_entry.id   AF-A0A7Y8V519-F1
#
_cell.length_a   1.000
_cell.length_b   1.000
_cell.length_c   1.000
_cell.angle_alpha   90.00
_cell.angle_beta   90.00
_cell.angle_gamma   90.00
#
_symmetry.space_group_name_H-M   'P 1'
#
loop_
_entity.id
_entity.type
_entity.pdbx_description
1 polymer ?
#
loop_
_entity_poly.entity_id
_entity_poly.type
_entity_poly.pdbx_seq_one_letter_code
_entity_poly.pdbx_strand_id
1 'polypeptide(L)'
;MISKFFSGIHNTIFSPLRSWAEQSPGNWNILIVVGFLLVYGSGILVYVFYKKLGKDDERTNKIYLKSSSYMLLVIILCDMIFPKDDMWTIFFLYKYALAFLAAGIYLSVQYKKDFS
;
A
#
# COMPACT_ATOMS: atom_id res chain seq x y z
N MET A 1 -26.99 -2.77 0.14
CA MET A 1 -26.39 -1.58 -0.52
C MET A 1 -24.87 -1.70 -0.60
N ILE A 2 -24.19 -1.96 0.53
CA ILE A 2 -22.75 -2.19 0.60
C ILE A 2 -22.28 -3.38 -0.29
N SER A 3 -23.01 -4.50 -0.28
CA SER A 3 -22.69 -5.67 -1.13
C SER A 3 -22.75 -5.37 -2.64
N LYS A 4 -23.70 -4.55 -3.09
CA LYS A 4 -23.81 -4.11 -4.50
C LYS A 4 -22.68 -3.17 -4.91
N PHE A 5 -22.17 -2.37 -3.98
CA PHE A 5 -21.03 -1.49 -4.24
C PHE A 5 -19.75 -2.29 -4.45
N PHE A 6 -19.45 -3.23 -3.56
CA PHE A 6 -18.28 -4.11 -3.69
C PHE A 6 -18.36 -4.99 -4.94
N SER A 7 -19.54 -5.55 -5.26
CA SER A 7 -19.71 -6.32 -6.50
C SER A 7 -19.56 -5.45 -7.76
N GLY A 8 -19.98 -4.19 -7.72
CA GLY A 8 -19.75 -3.20 -8.77
C GLY A 8 -18.26 -2.94 -9.01
N ILE A 9 -17.50 -2.65 -7.93
CA ILE A 9 -16.04 -2.47 -8.02
C ILE A 9 -15.36 -3.71 -8.60
N HIS A 10 -15.75 -4.89 -8.13
CA HIS A 10 -15.15 -6.14 -8.59
C HIS A 10 -15.36 -6.39 -10.08
N ASN A 11 -16.58 -6.17 -10.56
CA ASN A 11 -16.89 -6.37 -11.97
C ASN A 11 -16.31 -5.29 -12.88
N THR A 12 -16.19 -4.04 -12.42
CA THR A 12 -15.72 -2.93 -13.25
C THR A 12 -14.20 -2.77 -13.27
N ILE A 13 -13.52 -3.04 -12.15
CA ILE A 13 -12.07 -2.77 -12.01
C ILE A 13 -11.27 -4.07 -12.04
N PHE A 14 -11.63 -5.04 -11.19
CA PHE A 14 -10.82 -6.24 -11.01
C PHE A 14 -11.00 -7.27 -12.12
N SER A 15 -12.21 -7.45 -12.63
CA SER A 15 -12.47 -8.40 -13.73
C SER A 15 -11.72 -8.05 -15.03
N PRO A 16 -11.72 -6.80 -15.53
CA PRO A 16 -10.92 -6.43 -16.70
C PRO A 16 -9.41 -6.55 -16.46
N LEU A 17 -8.94 -6.15 -15.28
CA LEU A 17 -7.52 -6.27 -14.91
C LEU A 17 -7.08 -7.74 -14.91
N ARG A 18 -7.91 -8.63 -14.36
CA ARG A 18 -7.69 -10.07 -14.37
C ARG A 18 -7.64 -10.61 -15.78
N SER A 19 -8.65 -10.30 -16.59
CA SER A 19 -8.71 -10.73 -17.99
C SER A 19 -7.46 -10.30 -18.76
N TRP A 20 -6.99 -9.07 -18.58
CA TRP A 20 -5.75 -8.59 -19.17
C TRP A 20 -4.50 -9.32 -18.65
N ALA A 21 -4.40 -9.55 -17.34
CA ALA A 21 -3.25 -10.22 -16.73
C ALA A 21 -3.13 -11.68 -17.18
N GLU A 22 -4.26 -12.38 -17.33
CA GLU A 22 -4.33 -13.78 -17.74
C GLU A 22 -4.13 -13.98 -19.26
N GLN A 23 -4.22 -12.92 -20.07
CA GLN A 23 -3.97 -13.00 -21.53
C GLN A 23 -2.56 -13.48 -21.87
N SER A 24 -1.55 -13.20 -21.04
CA SER A 24 -0.20 -13.70 -21.25
C SER A 24 0.62 -13.73 -19.96
N PRO A 25 1.60 -14.65 -19.84
CA PRO A 25 2.58 -14.61 -18.74
C PRO A 25 3.33 -13.27 -18.64
N GLY A 26 3.53 -12.59 -19.78
CA GLY A 26 4.17 -11.27 -19.82
C GLY A 26 3.36 -10.20 -19.07
N ASN A 27 2.05 -10.15 -19.27
CA ASN A 27 1.16 -9.19 -18.58
C ASN A 27 1.15 -9.44 -17.08
N TRP A 28 1.07 -10.71 -16.67
CA TRP A 28 1.18 -11.09 -15.26
C TRP A 28 2.51 -10.63 -14.64
N ASN A 29 3.63 -10.85 -15.33
CA ASN A 29 4.95 -10.45 -14.85
C ASN A 29 5.10 -8.92 -14.73
N ILE A 30 4.44 -8.14 -15.59
CA ILE A 30 4.42 -6.67 -15.47
C ILE A 30 3.80 -6.26 -14.13
N LEU A 31 2.70 -6.86 -13.71
CA LEU A 31 2.07 -6.57 -12.41
C LEU A 31 2.98 -6.91 -11.24
N ILE A 32 3.71 -8.02 -11.34
CA ILE A 32 4.68 -8.42 -10.31
C ILE A 32 5.82 -7.38 -10.22
N VAL A 33 6.44 -7.03 -11.35
CA VAL A 33 7.57 -6.10 -11.38
C VAL A 33 7.16 -4.72 -10.88
N VAL A 34 6.02 -4.20 -11.35
CA VAL A 34 5.48 -2.92 -10.87
C VAL A 34 5.16 -2.98 -9.39
N GLY A 35 4.54 -4.07 -8.91
CA GLY A 35 4.26 -4.27 -7.50
C GLY A 35 5.52 -4.26 -6.65
N PHE A 36 6.59 -4.94 -7.07
CA PHE A 36 7.87 -4.91 -6.36
C PHE A 36 8.51 -3.52 -6.36
N LEU A 37 8.54 -2.83 -7.50
CA LEU A 37 9.04 -1.45 -7.57
C LEU A 37 8.30 -0.54 -6.58
N LEU A 38 6.99 -0.70 -6.44
CA LEU A 38 6.19 0.06 -5.48
C LEU A 38 6.52 -0.34 -4.03
N VAL A 39 6.63 -1.63 -3.71
CA VAL A 39 7.01 -2.08 -2.35
C VAL A 39 8.38 -1.56 -1.97
N TYR A 40 9.38 -1.74 -2.83
CA TYR A 40 10.74 -1.28 -2.54
C TYR A 40 10.80 0.25 -2.47
N GLY A 41 10.19 0.95 -3.42
CA GLY A 41 10.17 2.42 -3.41
C GLY A 41 9.50 3.00 -2.17
N SER A 42 8.34 2.47 -1.79
CA SER A 42 7.63 2.90 -0.58
C SER A 42 8.36 2.50 0.71
N GLY A 43 8.93 1.30 0.76
CA GLY A 43 9.74 0.83 1.88
C GLY A 43 11.00 1.67 2.09
N ILE A 44 11.70 2.03 1.01
CA ILE A 44 12.84 2.96 1.04
C ILE A 44 12.40 4.32 1.58
N LEU A 45 11.24 4.82 1.14
CA LEU A 45 10.71 6.10 1.61
C LEU A 45 10.45 6.07 3.12
N VAL A 46 9.80 5.02 3.63
CA VAL A 46 9.62 4.82 5.08
C VAL A 46 10.97 4.77 5.79
N TYR A 47 11.91 3.98 5.29
CA TYR A 47 13.23 3.82 5.90
C TYR A 47 14.03 5.12 5.97
N VAL A 48 14.04 5.90 4.88
CA VAL A 48 14.75 7.18 4.81
C VAL A 48 14.18 8.15 5.84
N PHE A 49 12.86 8.32 5.93
CA PHE A 49 12.27 9.24 6.89
C PHE A 49 12.33 8.73 8.33
N TYR A 50 12.24 7.42 8.53
CA TYR A 50 12.52 6.80 9.83
C TYR A 50 13.92 7.18 10.32
N LYS A 51 14.95 7.03 9.49
CA LYS A 51 16.33 7.41 9.82
C LYS A 51 16.51 8.91 10.01
N LYS A 52 15.84 9.73 9.20
CA LYS A 52 15.95 11.20 9.29
C LYS A 52 15.32 11.79 10.55
N LEU A 53 14.31 11.14 11.14
CA LEU A 53 13.65 11.62 12.36
C LEU A 53 14.52 11.49 13.62
N GLY A 54 15.53 10.61 13.59
CA GLY A 54 16.53 10.52 14.66
C GLY A 54 16.27 9.40 15.66
N LYS A 55 16.75 9.60 16.90
CA LYS A 55 16.66 8.59 17.98
C LYS A 55 15.24 8.46 18.52
N ASP A 56 14.91 7.27 19.00
CA ASP A 56 13.63 7.00 19.67
C ASP A 56 13.52 7.82 20.96
N ASP A 57 12.57 8.76 20.98
CA ASP A 57 12.15 9.53 22.14
C ASP A 57 10.61 9.54 22.22
N GLU A 58 10.03 10.16 23.26
CA GLU A 58 8.57 10.22 23.42
C GLU A 58 7.85 10.86 22.22
N ARG A 59 8.48 11.85 21.58
CA ARG A 59 7.93 12.56 20.43
C ARG A 59 7.91 11.65 19.20
N THR A 60 9.03 11.00 18.93
CA THR A 60 9.25 10.17 17.75
C THR A 60 8.42 8.89 17.82
N ASN A 61 8.23 8.33 19.03
CA ASN A 61 7.30 7.22 19.26
C ASN A 61 5.84 7.58 18.90
N LYS A 62 5.37 8.79 19.24
CA LYS A 62 4.02 9.25 18.85
C LYS A 62 3.89 9.38 17.33
N ILE A 63 4.95 9.81 16.63
CA ILE A 63 4.98 9.90 15.17
C ILE A 63 4.94 8.50 14.55
N TYR A 64 5.77 7.57 15.01
CA TYR A 64 5.79 6.19 14.51
C TYR A 64 4.47 5.45 14.78
N LEU A 65 3.85 5.70 15.93
CA LEU A 65 2.53 5.15 16.24
C LEU A 65 1.47 5.65 15.25
N LYS A 66 1.44 6.96 14.97
CA LYS A 66 0.53 7.53 13.96
C LYS A 66 0.80 6.98 12.56
N SER A 67 2.06 6.92 12.14
CA SER A 67 2.46 6.32 10.86
C SER A 67 1.97 4.87 10.74
N SER A 68 2.18 4.07 11.79
CA SER A 68 1.73 2.68 11.85
C SER A 68 0.21 2.56 11.85
N SER A 69 -0.51 3.51 12.45
CA SER A 69 -1.98 3.52 12.40
C SER A 69 -2.51 3.76 10.98
N TYR A 70 -1.86 4.64 10.20
CA TYR A 70 -2.20 4.81 8.77
C TYR A 70 -1.89 3.54 7.96
N MET A 71 -0.76 2.89 8.23
CA MET A 71 -0.41 1.61 7.61
C MET A 71 -1.50 0.56 7.87
N LEU A 72 -1.91 0.41 9.13
CA LEU A 72 -2.94 -0.55 9.54
C LEU A 72 -4.29 -0.24 8.89
N LEU A 73 -4.69 1.04 8.87
CA LEU A 73 -5.94 1.46 8.25
C LEU A 73 -5.97 1.10 6.76
N VAL A 74 -4.87 1.32 6.04
CA VAL A 74 -4.78 0.95 4.61
C VAL A 74 -4.82 -0.56 4.41
N ILE A 75 -4.16 -1.35 5.27
CA ILE A 75 -4.24 -2.83 5.21
C ILE A 75 -5.68 -3.29 5.35
N ILE A 76 -6.42 -2.76 6.33
CA ILE A 76 -7.84 -3.10 6.56
C ILE A 76 -8.69 -2.72 5.34
N LEU A 77 -8.51 -1.52 4.80
CA LEU A 77 -9.25 -1.09 3.60
C LEU A 77 -8.95 -2.00 2.40
N CYS A 78 -7.69 -2.36 2.18
CA CYS A 78 -7.32 -3.29 1.13
C CYS A 78 -7.94 -4.68 1.34
N ASP A 79 -7.97 -5.21 2.58
CA ASP A 79 -8.59 -6.52 2.86
C ASP A 79 -10.11 -6.52 2.67
N MET A 80 -10.75 -5.35 2.72
CA MET A 80 -12.17 -5.17 2.43
C MET A 80 -12.45 -5.01 0.92
N ILE A 81 -11.54 -4.38 0.18
CA ILE A 81 -11.75 -4.01 -1.24
C ILE A 81 -11.18 -5.06 -2.19
N PHE A 82 -9.99 -5.60 -1.91
CA PHE A 82 -9.29 -6.50 -2.82
C PHE A 82 -9.93 -7.88 -2.87
N PRO A 83 -10.00 -8.51 -4.05
CA PRO A 83 -10.58 -9.83 -4.19
C PRO A 83 -9.68 -10.89 -3.54
N LYS A 84 -10.32 -11.91 -2.97
CA LYS A 84 -9.64 -12.96 -2.19
C LYS A 84 -9.31 -14.20 -3.00
N ASP A 85 -10.14 -14.49 -4.00
CA ASP A 85 -10.04 -15.73 -4.77
C ASP A 85 -9.14 -15.56 -6.00
N ASP A 86 -9.11 -14.36 -6.59
CA ASP A 86 -8.44 -14.08 -7.84
C ASP A 86 -7.19 -13.22 -7.64
N MET A 87 -6.08 -13.62 -8.28
CA MET A 87 -4.81 -12.88 -8.27
C MET A 87 -4.33 -12.46 -6.87
N TRP A 88 -4.70 -13.24 -5.84
CA TRP A 88 -4.46 -12.92 -4.43
C TRP A 88 -3.00 -12.53 -4.15
N THR A 89 -2.03 -13.23 -4.74
CA THR A 89 -0.60 -12.94 -4.55
C THR A 89 -0.20 -11.55 -5.06
N ILE A 90 -0.77 -11.12 -6.19
CA ILE A 90 -0.56 -9.77 -6.74
C ILE A 90 -1.21 -8.76 -5.81
N PHE A 91 -2.48 -8.92 -5.46
CA PHE A 91 -3.17 -7.97 -4.58
C PHE A 91 -2.55 -7.89 -3.17
N PHE A 92 -2.02 -9.00 -2.66
CA PHE A 92 -1.23 -9.03 -1.44
C PHE A 92 0.01 -8.14 -1.55
N LEU A 93 0.75 -8.22 -2.66
CA LEU A 93 1.91 -7.37 -2.93
C LEU A 93 1.53 -5.88 -2.95
N TYR A 94 0.50 -5.52 -3.71
CA TYR A 94 0.01 -4.14 -3.80
C TYR A 94 -0.55 -3.62 -2.47
N LYS A 95 -1.17 -4.48 -1.65
CA LYS A 95 -1.67 -4.12 -0.31
C LYS A 95 -0.54 -3.56 0.56
N TYR A 96 0.58 -4.28 0.66
CA TYR A 96 1.71 -3.82 1.46
C TYR A 96 2.43 -2.63 0.83
N ALA A 97 2.47 -2.55 -0.51
CA ALA A 97 3.01 -1.37 -1.19
C ALA A 97 2.24 -0.10 -0.82
N LEU A 98 0.91 -0.14 -0.85
CA LEU A 98 0.05 0.99 -0.47
C LEU A 98 0.16 1.31 1.02
N ALA A 99 0.25 0.28 1.86
CA ALA A 99 0.39 0.45 3.31
C ALA A 99 1.71 1.16 3.67
N PHE A 100 2.83 0.74 3.09
CA PHE A 100 4.12 1.42 3.25
C PHE A 100 4.10 2.83 2.66
N LEU A 101 3.44 3.02 1.52
CA LEU A 101 3.34 4.34 0.90
C LEU A 101 2.58 5.31 1.81
N ALA A 102 1.46 4.90 2.40
CA ALA A 102 0.70 5.73 3.32
C ALA A 102 1.50 6.09 4.59
N ALA A 103 2.15 5.09 5.20
CA ALA A 103 3.03 5.28 6.34
C ALA A 103 4.17 6.27 6.01
N GLY A 104 4.81 6.07 4.86
CA GLY A 104 5.93 6.87 4.40
C GLY A 104 5.53 8.30 4.03
N ILE A 105 4.39 8.50 3.36
CA ILE A 105 3.85 9.84 3.07
C ILE A 105 3.64 10.59 4.38
N TYR A 106 3.01 9.96 5.37
CA TYR A 106 2.82 10.59 6.69
C TYR A 106 4.16 11.01 7.32
N LEU A 107 5.16 10.11 7.33
CA LEU A 107 6.49 10.43 7.87
C LEU A 107 7.16 11.58 7.10
N SER A 108 7.02 11.61 5.77
CA SER A 108 7.60 12.65 4.92
C SER A 108 6.99 14.03 5.19
N VAL A 109 5.67 14.07 5.38
CA VAL A 109 4.93 15.29 5.72
C VAL A 109 5.29 15.75 7.12
N GLN A 110 5.37 14.83 8.09
CA GLN A 110 5.75 15.17 9.46
C GLN A 110 7.18 15.70 9.52
N TYR A 111 8.13 15.04 8.85
CA TYR A 111 9.50 15.52 8.75
C TYR A 111 9.56 16.94 8.16
N LYS A 112 8.81 17.22 7.09
CA LYS A 112 8.75 18.58 6.54
C LYS A 112 8.20 19.60 7.54
N LYS A 113 7.19 19.25 8.35
CA LYS A 113 6.62 20.15 9.37
C LYS A 113 7.58 20.43 10.52
N ASP A 114 8.44 19.48 10.85
CA ASP A 114 9.38 19.61 11.97
C ASP A 114 10.66 20.39 11.60
N PHE A 115 11.03 20.41 10.31
CA PHE A 115 12.31 20.92 9.82
C PHE A 115 12.21 22.00 8.72
N SER A 116 11.00 22.50 8.45
CA SER A 116 10.74 23.65 7.57
C SER A 116 10.05 24.75 8.33
#